data_AF-A0A4V2R3T3-F1
#
_entry.id   AF-A0A4V2R3T3-F1
#
_cell.length_a   1.000
_cell.length_b   1.000
_cell.length_c   1.000
_cell.angle_alpha   90.00
_cell.angle_beta   90.00
_cell.angle_gamma   90.00
#
_symmetry.space_group_name_H-M   'P 1'
#
loop_
_entity.id
_entity.type
_entity.pdbx_description
1 polymer ?
#
loop_
_entity_poly.entity_id
_entity_poly.type
_entity_poly.pdbx_seq_one_letter_code
_entity_poly.pdbx_strand_id
1 'polypeptide(L)'
;MSYDRMRLYDAGRFHDTELPDWYHDAERLSETERIDFHRALERVLDCEHTLLTEEGMLGGTLEIRFWPSEIHGVFVLIETPLSFVEHVILPNPADWLPFLSRHLAPLIAVSHQSSLIALHGKIGNAFIAWARHGEGSHVDRDTGLSRIDFDNDRDRRRAQQARAAMERARQVGRT
;
A
#
# COMPACT_ATOMS: atom_id res chain seq x y z
N MET A 1 3.46 1.72 15.29
CA MET A 1 3.35 3.10 14.78
C MET A 1 2.21 3.73 15.55
N SER A 2 2.45 4.83 16.26
CA SER A 2 1.41 5.49 17.07
C SER A 2 0.86 6.64 16.24
N TYR A 3 -0.42 6.56 15.88
CA TYR A 3 -1.17 7.74 15.46
C TYR A 3 -1.49 8.54 16.72
N ASP A 4 -1.36 9.86 16.68
CA ASP A 4 -1.77 10.70 17.82
C ASP A 4 -3.26 11.08 17.74
N ARG A 5 -3.87 10.95 16.55
CA ARG A 5 -5.23 11.40 16.25
C ARG A 5 -5.92 10.46 15.26
N MET A 6 -7.25 10.45 15.32
CA MET A 6 -8.13 9.73 14.40
C MET A 6 -9.02 10.72 13.66
N ARG A 7 -9.39 10.41 12.41
CA ARG A 7 -10.41 11.19 11.73
C ARG A 7 -11.80 10.74 12.14
N LEU A 8 -12.66 11.69 12.42
CA LEU A 8 -14.09 11.47 12.62
C LEU A 8 -14.83 12.00 11.40
N TYR A 9 -15.79 11.22 10.90
CA TYR A 9 -16.71 11.63 9.87
C TYR A 9 -18.14 11.66 10.43
N ASP A 10 -18.74 12.85 10.43
CA ASP A 10 -20.09 13.09 10.93
C ASP A 10 -20.77 14.15 10.06
N ALA A 11 -22.03 13.89 9.70
CA ALA A 11 -22.89 14.79 8.92
C ALA A 11 -22.21 15.32 7.64
N GLY A 12 -21.46 14.46 6.94
CA GLY A 12 -20.81 14.80 5.69
C GLY A 12 -19.49 15.56 5.81
N ARG A 13 -18.90 15.66 7.01
CA ARG A 13 -17.68 16.43 7.27
C ARG A 13 -16.65 15.62 8.04
N PHE A 14 -15.39 15.86 7.70
CA PHE A 14 -14.25 15.33 8.47
C PHE A 14 -13.79 16.32 9.52
N HIS A 15 -13.36 15.79 10.66
CA HIS A 15 -12.59 16.51 11.67
C HIS A 15 -11.65 15.56 12.38
N ASP A 16 -10.58 16.11 12.96
CA ASP A 16 -9.63 15.32 13.73
C ASP A 16 -10.07 15.26 15.19
N THR A 17 -10.03 14.06 15.75
CA THR A 17 -10.27 13.79 17.17
C THR A 17 -9.05 13.12 17.78
N GLU A 18 -8.94 13.20 19.10
CA GLU A 18 -8.03 12.33 19.85
C GLU A 18 -8.42 10.86 19.65
N LEU A 19 -7.46 9.96 19.85
CA LEU A 19 -7.72 8.54 19.84
C LEU A 19 -8.70 8.18 20.96
N PRO A 20 -9.80 7.46 20.67
CA PRO A 20 -10.70 6.99 21.71
C PRO A 20 -10.04 5.98 22.65
N ASP A 21 -10.51 5.89 23.89
CA ASP A 21 -9.98 4.94 24.90
C ASP A 21 -9.95 3.50 24.38
N TRP A 22 -10.99 3.09 23.65
CA TRP A 22 -11.08 1.75 23.07
C TRP A 22 -9.95 1.45 22.07
N TYR A 23 -9.40 2.47 21.41
CA TYR A 23 -8.29 2.30 20.49
C TYR A 23 -7.01 1.97 21.26
N HIS A 24 -6.76 2.70 22.36
CA HIS A 24 -5.64 2.42 23.26
C HIS A 24 -5.80 1.08 24.00
N ASP A 25 -7.04 0.69 24.31
CA ASP A 25 -7.33 -0.64 24.85
C ASP A 25 -6.95 -1.74 23.84
N ALA A 26 -7.25 -1.55 22.55
CA ALA A 26 -6.85 -2.50 21.51
C ALA A 26 -5.32 -2.56 21.34
N GLU A 27 -4.62 -1.43 21.41
CA GLU A 27 -3.14 -1.39 21.37
C GLU A 27 -2.56 -2.17 22.55
N ARG A 28 -3.00 -1.84 23.76
CA ARG A 28 -2.57 -2.52 24.99
C ARG A 28 -2.87 -4.02 24.96
N LEU A 29 -4.05 -4.41 24.46
CA LEU A 29 -4.46 -5.81 24.36
C LEU A 29 -3.58 -6.57 23.35
N SER A 30 -3.32 -5.98 22.18
CA SER A 30 -2.42 -6.54 21.16
C SER A 30 -1.01 -6.76 21.72
N GLU A 31 -0.46 -5.78 22.45
CA GLU A 31 0.86 -5.89 23.05
C GLU A 31 0.91 -6.93 24.18
N THR A 32 -0.09 -6.92 25.06
CA THR A 32 -0.13 -7.77 26.26
C THR A 32 -0.36 -9.24 25.91
N GLU A 33 -1.32 -9.51 25.02
CA GLU A 33 -1.69 -10.88 24.64
C GLU A 33 -0.94 -11.37 23.38
N ARG A 34 -0.15 -10.51 22.74
CA ARG A 34 0.57 -10.78 21.48
C ARG A 34 -0.34 -11.25 20.36
N ILE A 35 -1.55 -10.72 20.32
CA ILE A 35 -2.52 -10.98 19.26
C ILE A 35 -2.41 -9.92 18.17
N ASP A 36 -2.83 -10.29 16.97
CA ASP A 36 -2.93 -9.36 15.85
C ASP A 36 -3.82 -8.15 16.20
N PHE A 37 -3.46 -6.97 15.72
CA PHE A 37 -4.16 -5.73 16.08
C PHE A 37 -5.60 -5.70 15.57
N HIS A 38 -5.89 -6.30 14.41
CA HIS A 38 -7.26 -6.43 13.92
C HIS A 38 -8.08 -7.32 14.84
N ARG A 39 -7.49 -8.43 15.35
CA ARG A 39 -8.12 -9.27 16.38
C ARG A 39 -8.33 -8.56 17.72
N ALA A 40 -7.39 -7.70 18.12
CA ALA A 40 -7.56 -6.90 19.32
C ALA A 40 -8.74 -5.91 19.17
N LEU A 41 -8.85 -5.26 18.01
CA LEU A 41 -9.99 -4.40 17.67
C LEU A 41 -11.31 -5.15 17.69
N GLU A 42 -11.38 -6.37 17.12
CA GLU A 42 -12.61 -7.17 17.18
C GLU A 42 -13.10 -7.42 18.60
N ARG A 43 -12.17 -7.68 19.53
CA ARG A 43 -12.50 -7.93 20.94
C ARG A 43 -12.94 -6.67 21.67
N VAL A 44 -12.32 -5.53 21.39
CA VAL A 44 -12.65 -4.28 22.07
C VAL A 44 -13.92 -3.65 21.50
N LEU A 45 -14.11 -3.71 20.18
CA LEU A 45 -15.29 -3.18 19.49
C LEU A 45 -16.50 -4.13 19.51
N ASP A 46 -16.31 -5.33 20.04
CA ASP A 46 -17.29 -6.42 20.14
C ASP A 46 -17.99 -6.74 18.81
N CYS A 47 -17.21 -6.74 17.72
CA CYS A 47 -17.70 -7.06 16.39
C CYS A 47 -16.58 -7.56 15.47
N GLU A 48 -16.94 -8.38 14.49
CA GLU A 48 -15.99 -8.81 13.45
C GLU A 48 -15.79 -7.71 12.40
N HIS A 49 -14.60 -7.69 11.81
CA HIS A 49 -14.31 -6.79 10.71
C HIS A 49 -14.72 -7.40 9.36
N THR A 50 -15.02 -6.53 8.40
CA THR A 50 -15.22 -6.92 7.00
C THR A 50 -14.17 -6.23 6.14
N LEU A 51 -13.50 -7.01 5.29
CA LEU A 51 -12.59 -6.50 4.26
C LEU A 51 -13.40 -6.11 3.01
N LEU A 52 -13.28 -4.85 2.57
CA LEU A 52 -13.99 -4.29 1.41
C LEU A 52 -13.22 -4.43 0.09
N THR A 53 -11.93 -4.75 0.16
CA THR A 53 -11.03 -4.92 -0.99
C THR A 53 -10.59 -6.38 -1.11
N GLU A 54 -10.10 -6.80 -2.28
CA GLU A 54 -9.50 -8.14 -2.39
C GLU A 54 -8.28 -8.26 -1.46
N GLU A 55 -8.13 -9.42 -0.83
CA GLU A 55 -6.98 -9.72 0.03
C GLU A 55 -5.69 -9.68 -0.79
N GLY A 56 -4.67 -8.98 -0.30
CA GLY A 56 -3.52 -8.51 -1.07
C GLY A 56 -2.71 -9.60 -1.76
N MET A 57 -3.11 -10.00 -2.97
CA MET A 57 -2.30 -10.85 -3.84
C MET A 57 -1.25 -9.99 -4.57
N LEU A 58 -0.06 -9.90 -3.99
CA LEU A 58 1.23 -9.58 -4.65
C LEU A 58 1.32 -8.24 -5.44
N GLY A 59 0.61 -7.20 -5.00
CA GLY A 59 0.53 -5.93 -5.74
C GLY A 59 0.66 -4.63 -4.94
N GLY A 60 0.82 -4.65 -3.62
CA GLY A 60 0.78 -3.43 -2.80
C GLY A 60 -0.60 -2.75 -2.82
N THR A 61 -1.66 -3.55 -2.87
CA THR A 61 -3.04 -3.09 -2.91
C THR A 61 -3.47 -2.53 -1.56
N LEU A 62 -4.26 -1.46 -1.62
CA LEU A 62 -4.91 -0.86 -0.46
C LEU A 62 -5.86 -1.88 0.17
N GLU A 63 -5.76 -2.09 1.48
CA GLU A 63 -6.67 -2.90 2.26
C GLU A 63 -7.61 -1.98 3.05
N ILE A 64 -8.91 -2.10 2.82
CA ILE A 64 -9.91 -1.33 3.55
C ILE A 64 -10.74 -2.29 4.40
N ARG A 65 -10.60 -2.20 5.72
CA ARG A 65 -11.38 -2.96 6.70
C ARG A 65 -12.35 -2.03 7.42
N PHE A 66 -13.52 -2.55 7.79
CA PHE A 66 -14.41 -1.83 8.69
C PHE A 66 -15.01 -2.73 9.77
N TRP A 67 -15.28 -2.14 10.94
CA TRP A 67 -15.90 -2.74 12.11
C TRP A 67 -17.22 -1.99 12.40
N PRO A 68 -18.39 -2.59 12.19
CA PRO A 68 -19.68 -1.96 12.43
C PRO A 68 -20.12 -2.15 13.90
N SER A 69 -19.42 -1.50 14.84
CA SER A 69 -19.74 -1.60 16.26
C SER A 69 -21.09 -0.91 16.58
N GLU A 70 -21.97 -1.60 17.30
CA GLU A 70 -23.25 -1.02 17.73
C GLU A 70 -23.05 0.09 18.77
N ILE A 71 -21.94 0.06 19.52
CA ILE A 71 -21.64 1.00 20.61
C ILE A 71 -20.82 2.18 20.12
N HIS A 72 -19.82 1.91 19.27
CA HIS A 72 -18.82 2.90 18.86
C HIS A 72 -19.07 3.48 17.46
N GLY A 73 -20.06 2.96 16.73
CA GLY A 73 -20.29 3.30 15.34
C GLY A 73 -19.40 2.49 14.39
N VAL A 74 -19.24 2.96 13.16
CA VAL A 74 -18.44 2.26 12.15
C VAL A 74 -17.00 2.76 12.19
N PHE A 75 -16.07 1.89 12.58
CA PHE A 75 -14.64 2.14 12.47
C PHE A 75 -14.11 1.63 11.14
N VAL A 76 -13.29 2.42 10.45
CA VAL A 76 -12.69 2.09 9.16
C VAL A 76 -11.18 2.22 9.27
N LEU A 77 -10.47 1.15 8.92
CA LEU A 77 -9.03 1.10 8.81
C LEU A 77 -8.64 0.97 7.34
N ILE A 78 -7.87 1.94 6.86
CA ILE A 78 -7.25 1.90 5.53
C ILE A 78 -5.77 1.64 5.76
N GLU A 79 -5.26 0.59 5.15
CA GLU A 79 -3.88 0.18 5.30
C GLU A 79 -3.30 -0.39 4.00
N THR A 80 -2.00 -0.63 4.06
CA THR A 80 -1.24 -1.40 3.09
C THR A 80 -0.60 -2.57 3.84
N PRO A 81 -0.08 -3.60 3.15
CA PRO A 81 0.63 -4.69 3.81
C PRO A 81 1.84 -4.26 4.67
N LEU A 82 2.31 -3.02 4.51
CA LEU A 82 3.49 -2.50 5.21
C LEU A 82 3.15 -1.49 6.31
N SER A 83 1.98 -0.86 6.25
CA SER A 83 1.65 0.26 7.13
C SER A 83 0.18 0.62 7.10
N PHE A 84 -0.32 1.08 8.24
CA PHE A 84 -1.55 1.84 8.34
C PHE A 84 -1.44 3.15 7.56
N VAL A 85 -2.52 3.52 6.87
CA VAL A 85 -2.60 4.73 6.06
C VAL A 85 -3.52 5.75 6.73
N GLU A 86 -4.75 5.34 7.07
CA GLU A 86 -5.78 6.26 7.57
C GLU A 86 -6.83 5.52 8.40
N HIS A 87 -7.24 6.12 9.52
CA HIS A 87 -8.22 5.54 10.43
C HIS A 87 -9.39 6.53 10.59
N VAL A 88 -10.61 6.06 10.31
CA VAL A 88 -11.81 6.90 10.35
C VAL A 88 -12.88 6.28 11.24
N ILE A 89 -13.47 7.07 12.13
CA ILE A 89 -14.66 6.67 12.91
C ILE A 89 -15.88 7.42 12.43
N LEU A 90 -16.99 6.69 12.27
CA LEU A 90 -18.31 7.20 11.94
C LEU A 90 -19.25 6.90 13.10
N PRO A 91 -19.43 7.83 14.05
CA PRO A 91 -20.25 7.60 15.23
C PRO A 91 -21.73 7.35 14.89
N ASN A 92 -22.21 7.99 13.82
CA ASN A 92 -23.59 7.86 13.36
C ASN A 92 -23.71 6.83 12.23
N PRO A 93 -24.46 5.73 12.42
CA PRO A 93 -24.67 4.72 11.38
C PRO A 93 -25.29 5.28 10.09
N ALA A 94 -26.07 6.36 10.17
CA ALA A 94 -26.69 7.00 9.00
C ALA A 94 -25.66 7.57 8.01
N ASP A 95 -24.46 7.89 8.47
CA ASP A 95 -23.38 8.44 7.65
C ASP A 95 -22.60 7.37 6.87
N TRP A 96 -22.81 6.09 7.18
CA TRP A 96 -22.08 4.98 6.56
C TRP A 96 -22.23 4.93 5.04
N LEU A 97 -23.47 4.93 4.53
CA LEU A 97 -23.70 4.81 3.09
C LEU A 97 -23.21 6.05 2.31
N PRO A 98 -23.45 7.30 2.77
CA PRO A 98 -22.82 8.48 2.19
C PRO A 98 -21.29 8.42 2.20
N PHE A 99 -20.68 7.97 3.29
CA PHE A 99 -19.23 7.87 3.40
C PHE A 99 -18.65 6.82 2.45
N LEU A 100 -19.23 5.62 2.45
CA LEU A 100 -18.84 4.52 1.57
C LEU A 100 -18.89 4.96 0.10
N SER A 101 -20.00 5.56 -0.34
CA SER A 101 -20.18 5.96 -1.74
C SER A 101 -19.29 7.13 -2.16
N ARG A 102 -19.08 8.12 -1.28
CA ARG A 102 -18.33 9.34 -1.62
C ARG A 102 -16.83 9.21 -1.45
N HIS A 103 -16.37 8.38 -0.50
CA HIS A 103 -14.96 8.32 -0.11
C HIS A 103 -14.33 6.96 -0.36
N LEU A 104 -14.96 5.87 0.09
CA LEU A 104 -14.36 4.54 -0.06
C LEU A 104 -14.50 3.97 -1.47
N ALA A 105 -15.69 4.04 -2.08
CA ALA A 105 -15.93 3.45 -3.39
C ALA A 105 -15.01 4.02 -4.50
N PRO A 106 -14.74 5.35 -4.57
CA PRO A 106 -13.74 5.88 -5.47
C PRO A 106 -12.32 5.38 -5.17
N LEU A 107 -11.93 5.28 -3.90
CA LEU A 107 -10.62 4.75 -3.50
C LEU A 107 -10.45 3.29 -3.91
N ILE A 108 -11.47 2.47 -3.66
CA ILE A 108 -11.53 1.07 -4.08
C ILE A 108 -11.38 0.98 -5.61
N ALA A 109 -12.18 1.74 -6.35
CA ALA A 109 -12.13 1.76 -7.82
C ALA A 109 -10.74 2.14 -8.36
N VAL A 110 -10.10 3.17 -7.80
CA VAL A 110 -8.75 3.60 -8.21
C VAL A 110 -7.70 2.55 -7.82
N SER A 111 -7.82 1.94 -6.64
CA SER A 111 -6.94 0.85 -6.20
C SER A 111 -6.99 -0.34 -7.16
N HIS A 112 -8.20 -0.77 -7.55
CA HIS A 112 -8.41 -1.83 -8.54
C HIS A 112 -7.89 -1.46 -9.93
N GLN A 113 -8.09 -0.24 -10.40
CA GLN A 113 -7.55 0.21 -11.68
C GLN A 113 -6.02 0.23 -11.66
N SER A 114 -5.42 0.68 -10.56
CA SER A 114 -3.96 0.75 -10.41
C SER A 114 -3.34 -0.66 -10.34
N SER A 115 -3.97 -1.59 -9.63
CA SER A 115 -3.50 -2.98 -9.58
C SER A 115 -3.60 -3.66 -10.96
N LEU A 116 -4.66 -3.40 -11.72
CA LEU A 116 -4.80 -3.87 -13.10
C LEU A 116 -3.74 -3.27 -14.03
N ILE A 117 -3.42 -1.97 -13.90
CA ILE A 117 -2.35 -1.33 -14.69
C ILE A 117 -0.99 -1.93 -14.33
N ALA A 118 -0.70 -2.16 -13.05
CA ALA A 118 0.55 -2.78 -12.60
C ALA A 118 0.67 -4.21 -13.14
N LEU A 119 -0.42 -4.98 -13.13
CA LEU A 119 -0.49 -6.31 -13.72
C LEU A 119 -0.27 -6.28 -15.24
N HIS A 120 -0.94 -5.38 -15.95
CA HIS A 120 -0.73 -5.18 -17.39
C HIS A 120 0.70 -4.75 -17.71
N GLY A 121 1.34 -3.93 -16.87
CA GLY A 121 2.74 -3.57 -16.99
C GLY A 121 3.67 -4.78 -16.84
N LYS A 122 3.42 -5.64 -15.83
CA LYS A 122 4.16 -6.90 -15.64
C LYS A 122 3.97 -7.86 -16.83
N ILE A 123 2.73 -8.03 -17.31
CA ILE A 123 2.42 -8.86 -18.49
C ILE A 123 3.07 -8.28 -19.75
N GLY A 124 2.97 -6.98 -19.96
CA GLY A 124 3.59 -6.29 -21.10
C GLY A 124 5.11 -6.43 -21.08
N ASN A 125 5.75 -6.25 -19.92
CA ASN A 125 7.18 -6.45 -19.77
C ASN A 125 7.58 -7.90 -20.01
N ALA A 126 6.85 -8.87 -19.45
CA ALA A 126 7.07 -10.30 -19.69
C ALA A 126 6.89 -10.68 -21.17
N PHE A 127 5.89 -10.11 -21.84
CA PHE A 127 5.64 -10.33 -23.27
C PHE A 127 6.74 -9.69 -24.13
N ILE A 128 7.18 -8.47 -23.80
CA ILE A 128 8.30 -7.80 -24.47
C ILE A 128 9.60 -8.61 -24.26
N ALA A 129 9.85 -9.09 -23.05
CA ALA A 129 11.01 -9.93 -22.74
C ALA A 129 10.97 -11.24 -23.52
N TRP A 130 9.82 -11.93 -23.55
CA TRP A 130 9.60 -13.13 -24.34
C TRP A 130 9.79 -12.87 -25.85
N ALA A 131 9.20 -11.80 -26.38
CA ALA A 131 9.31 -11.44 -27.80
C ALA A 131 10.74 -11.06 -28.22
N ARG A 132 11.55 -10.51 -27.29
CA ARG A 132 12.95 -10.14 -27.55
C ARG A 132 13.93 -11.30 -27.41
N HIS A 133 13.64 -12.29 -26.55
CA HIS A 133 14.62 -13.32 -26.17
C HIS A 133 14.19 -14.76 -26.48
N GLY A 134 12.94 -14.99 -26.92
CA GLY A 134 12.39 -16.33 -27.11
C GLY A 134 12.18 -17.10 -25.80
N GLU A 135 11.78 -18.37 -25.93
CA GLU A 135 11.46 -19.28 -24.80
C GLU A 135 12.76 -19.75 -24.10
N GLY A 136 13.37 -18.90 -23.27
CA GLY A 136 14.64 -19.19 -22.59
C GLY A 136 14.60 -18.92 -21.08
N SER A 137 15.17 -19.83 -20.27
CA SER A 137 15.17 -19.83 -18.79
C SER A 137 16.04 -18.74 -18.14
N HIS A 138 16.18 -17.57 -18.78
CA HIS A 138 17.08 -16.49 -18.38
C HIS A 138 16.36 -15.22 -17.92
N VAL A 139 15.02 -15.25 -17.92
CA VAL A 139 14.14 -14.16 -17.46
C VAL A 139 13.60 -14.53 -16.08
N ASP A 140 13.86 -13.67 -15.10
CA ASP A 140 13.35 -13.81 -13.74
C ASP A 140 11.83 -13.53 -13.71
N ARG A 141 11.04 -14.45 -13.14
CA ARG A 141 9.57 -14.39 -13.15
C ARG A 141 8.99 -13.32 -12.22
N ASP A 142 9.70 -12.92 -11.17
CA ASP A 142 9.22 -11.95 -10.18
C ASP A 142 9.52 -10.51 -10.62
N THR A 143 10.63 -10.32 -11.33
CA THR A 143 11.11 -8.99 -11.76
C THR A 143 10.92 -8.71 -13.24
N GLY A 144 10.79 -9.75 -14.08
CA GLY A 144 10.68 -9.64 -15.53
C GLY A 144 11.97 -9.23 -16.24
N LEU A 145 13.11 -9.19 -15.54
CA LEU A 145 14.40 -8.75 -16.07
C LEU A 145 15.27 -9.95 -16.48
N SER A 146 15.98 -9.81 -17.60
CA SER A 146 16.93 -10.81 -18.11
C SER A 146 18.33 -10.59 -17.53
N ARG A 147 19.13 -11.65 -17.34
CA ARG A 147 20.58 -11.52 -17.04
C ARG A 147 21.32 -10.62 -18.03
N ILE A 148 20.84 -10.57 -19.28
CA ILE A 148 21.40 -9.73 -20.35
C ILE A 148 21.19 -8.23 -20.07
N ASP A 149 20.09 -7.85 -19.41
CA ASP A 149 19.83 -6.46 -19.03
C ASP A 149 20.78 -6.01 -17.92
N PHE A 150 21.08 -6.89 -16.96
CA PHE A 150 22.10 -6.61 -15.93
C PHE A 150 23.49 -6.43 -16.52
N ASP A 151 23.88 -7.24 -17.51
CA ASP A 151 25.17 -7.12 -18.18
C ASP A 151 25.26 -5.83 -19.02
N ASN A 152 24.19 -5.49 -19.76
CA ASN A 152 24.14 -4.23 -20.51
C ASN A 152 24.15 -2.97 -19.62
N ASP A 153 23.49 -3.02 -18.46
CA ASP A 153 23.47 -1.89 -17.53
C ASP A 153 24.84 -1.72 -16.85
N ARG A 154 25.52 -2.84 -16.54
CA ARG A 154 26.91 -2.84 -16.07
C ARG A 154 27.87 -2.23 -17.08
N ASP A 155 27.71 -2.57 -18.36
CA ASP A 155 28.54 -2.03 -19.44
C ASP A 155 28.25 -0.56 -19.72
N ARG A 156 26.99 -0.11 -19.62
CA ARG A 156 26.64 1.32 -19.67
C ARG A 156 27.29 2.12 -18.54
N ARG A 157 27.27 1.61 -17.30
CA ARG A 157 27.91 2.27 -16.16
C ARG A 157 29.43 2.36 -16.33
N ARG A 158 30.07 1.31 -16.84
CA ARG A 158 31.51 1.32 -17.18
C ARG A 158 31.84 2.33 -18.28
N ALA A 159 31.02 2.40 -19.33
CA ALA A 159 31.22 3.37 -20.40
C ALA A 159 31.04 4.83 -19.92
N GLN A 160 30.08 5.09 -19.03
CA GLN A 160 29.90 6.41 -18.41
C GLN A 160 31.07 6.79 -17.49
N GLN A 161 31.56 5.86 -16.67
CA GLN A 161 32.74 6.09 -15.84
C GLN A 161 34.00 6.36 -16.66
N ALA A 162 34.19 5.63 -17.77
CA ALA A 162 35.31 5.86 -18.69
C ALA A 162 35.24 7.25 -19.36
N ARG A 163 34.04 7.70 -19.75
CA ARG A 163 33.83 9.06 -20.31
C ARG A 163 34.12 10.15 -19.28
N ALA A 164 33.62 9.99 -18.06
CA ALA A 164 33.89 10.93 -16.96
C ALA A 164 35.37 10.99 -16.58
N ALA A 165 36.09 9.87 -16.65
CA ALA A 165 37.54 9.82 -16.40
C ALA A 165 38.34 10.54 -17.50
N MET A 166 37.96 10.37 -18.78
CA MET A 166 38.58 11.10 -19.90
C MET A 166 38.32 12.60 -19.85
N GLU A 167 37.12 13.03 -19.42
CA GLU A 167 36.80 14.45 -19.26
C GLU A 167 37.61 15.11 -18.13
N ARG A 168 37.82 14.41 -17.01
CA ARG A 168 38.71 14.88 -15.92
C ARG A 168 40.16 14.98 -16.37
N ALA A 169 40.67 13.99 -17.13
CA ALA A 169 42.03 14.04 -17.69
C ALA A 169 42.23 15.20 -18.66
N ARG A 170 41.20 15.54 -19.46
CA ARG A 170 41.21 16.71 -20.36
C ARG A 170 41.23 18.05 -19.63
N GLN A 171 40.68 18.14 -18.43
CA GLN A 171 40.70 19.36 -17.61
C GLN A 171 42.05 19.59 -16.93
N VAL A 172 42.72 18.52 -16.49
CA VAL A 172 44.05 18.60 -15.83
C VAL A 172 45.18 18.92 -16.83
N GLY A 173 45.06 18.53 -18.10
CA GLY A 173 46.04 18.86 -19.14
C GLY A 173 45.94 20.29 -19.71
N ARG A 174 45.09 21.15 -19.16
CA ARG A 174 44.84 22.54 -19.62
C ARG A 174 45.29 23.62 -18.62
N THR A 175 45.88 23.21 -17.50
CA THR A 175 46.62 24.07 -16.54
C THR A 175 48.11 23.86 -16.71
#